data_AF-A0A9N9CBD9-F1
#
_entry.id   AF-A0A9N9CBD9-F1
#
_cell.length_a   1.000
_cell.length_b   1.000
_cell.length_c   1.000
_cell.angle_alpha   90.00
_cell.angle_beta   90.00
_cell.angle_gamma   90.00
#
_symmetry.space_group_name_H-M   'P 1'
#
loop_
_entity.id
_entity.type
_entity.pdbx_description
1 polymer ?
#
loop_
_entity_poly.entity_id
_entity_poly.type
_entity_poly.pdbx_seq_one_letter_code
_entity_poly.pdbx_strand_id
1 'polypeptide(L)'
;YIPTWAFGRKFESGKNISRIPEQNFGLIIGLLGSSPAGTLKFDLRGFEMYLPDEIKPEFMKTYNEVLDKHGEHGKDVIEKIHPLPPTNNHNFTYHIYPPPYELGINSLRNLQILDPAPSNEIPMYPLTNPSRKVDIIIAFNSAPQVIEPELIVEQQNDFCKRRGYDKIVRDISNKYCEIYDYIPNSKATGHNLQATIPVVFCHLPYLKNDKVDPTFVPLKAKFADTLNFVYTTEQVDLMFNVAKQNWLESEHKIKEVIIEEWKKKKHARLLNKN
;
A
#
# COMPACT_ATOMS: atom_id res chain seq x y z
N TYR A 1 -1.10 20.91 -1.75
CA TYR A 1 -2.40 20.26 -1.57
C TYR A 1 -3.50 21.16 -2.11
N ILE A 2 -4.64 20.59 -2.48
CA ILE A 2 -5.87 21.30 -2.83
C ILE A 2 -7.02 20.76 -1.96
N PRO A 3 -8.12 21.51 -1.78
CA PRO A 3 -9.33 20.99 -1.14
C PRO A 3 -9.94 19.83 -1.94
N THR A 4 -10.59 18.88 -1.28
CA THR A 4 -11.21 17.70 -1.91
C THR A 4 -12.25 18.08 -2.97
N TRP A 5 -13.06 19.11 -2.70
CA TRP A 5 -14.07 19.61 -3.65
C TRP A 5 -13.50 20.17 -4.96
N ALA A 6 -12.19 20.47 -4.97
CA ALA A 6 -11.48 20.96 -6.15
C ALA A 6 -10.79 19.83 -6.94
N PHE A 7 -10.77 18.60 -6.42
CA PHE A 7 -10.19 17.46 -7.10
C PHE A 7 -10.89 17.21 -8.44
N GLY A 8 -10.10 16.99 -9.49
CA GLY A 8 -10.58 16.84 -10.87
C GLY A 8 -10.85 18.15 -11.61
N ARG A 9 -10.73 19.33 -10.99
CA ARG A 9 -10.83 20.62 -11.71
C ARG A 9 -9.55 20.94 -12.46
N LYS A 10 -9.66 21.79 -13.49
CA LYS A 10 -8.49 22.31 -14.23
C LYS A 10 -7.80 23.40 -13.41
N PHE A 11 -6.48 23.30 -13.29
CA PHE A 11 -5.63 24.33 -12.72
C PHE A 11 -4.59 24.80 -13.73
N GLU A 12 -4.16 26.04 -13.59
CA GLU A 12 -2.99 26.59 -14.26
C GLU A 12 -2.33 27.63 -13.36
N SER A 13 -1.01 27.53 -13.18
CA SER A 13 -0.24 28.43 -12.32
C SER A 13 -0.84 28.61 -10.92
N GLY A 14 -1.27 27.47 -10.33
CA GLY A 14 -1.85 27.41 -8.99
C GLY A 14 -3.28 27.96 -8.89
N LYS A 15 -3.91 28.38 -10.00
CA LYS A 15 -5.27 28.91 -10.02
C LYS A 15 -6.24 27.92 -10.63
N ASN A 16 -7.37 27.71 -9.97
CA ASN A 16 -8.47 26.93 -10.54
C ASN A 16 -9.15 27.73 -11.65
N ILE A 17 -9.11 27.21 -12.88
CA ILE A 17 -9.69 27.83 -14.09
C ILE A 17 -11.01 27.18 -14.52
N SER A 18 -11.53 26.24 -13.71
CA SER A 18 -12.81 25.55 -13.94
C SER A 18 -13.70 25.64 -12.71
N ARG A 19 -15.02 25.58 -12.89
CA ARG A 19 -15.99 25.59 -11.79
C ARG A 19 -16.92 24.38 -11.81
N ILE A 20 -16.46 23.25 -12.35
CA ILE A 20 -17.22 22.00 -12.27
C ILE A 20 -17.50 21.62 -10.81
N PRO A 21 -18.65 21.00 -10.51
CA PRO A 21 -18.96 20.49 -9.18
C PRO A 21 -17.90 19.53 -8.64
N GLU A 22 -17.91 19.32 -7.32
CA GLU A 22 -17.14 18.25 -6.69
C GLU A 22 -17.50 16.89 -7.31
N GLN A 23 -16.50 16.02 -7.49
CA GLN A 23 -16.73 14.68 -8.01
C GLN A 23 -17.61 13.87 -7.06
N ASN A 24 -18.49 13.05 -7.63
CA ASN A 24 -19.25 12.09 -6.84
C ASN A 24 -18.29 11.15 -6.08
N PHE A 25 -18.55 10.91 -4.81
CA PHE A 25 -17.74 10.03 -3.97
C PHE A 25 -17.56 8.63 -4.57
N GLY A 26 -18.56 8.10 -5.28
CA GLY A 26 -18.45 6.83 -5.99
C GLY A 26 -17.38 6.81 -7.09
N LEU A 27 -17.12 7.94 -7.75
CA LEU A 27 -16.01 8.05 -8.71
C LEU A 27 -14.65 8.02 -8.01
N ILE A 28 -14.56 8.64 -6.82
CA ILE A 28 -13.35 8.60 -5.99
C ILE A 28 -13.10 7.17 -5.49
N ILE A 29 -14.13 6.46 -5.04
CA ILE A 29 -14.01 5.05 -4.65
C ILE A 29 -13.61 4.18 -5.84
N GLY A 30 -14.19 4.41 -7.02
CA GLY A 30 -13.78 3.72 -8.25
C GLY A 30 -12.33 3.98 -8.63
N LEU A 31 -11.82 5.21 -8.40
CA LEU A 31 -10.41 5.54 -8.56
C LEU A 31 -9.52 4.81 -7.53
N LEU A 32 -9.94 4.79 -6.27
CA LEU A 32 -9.18 4.14 -5.19
C LEU A 32 -9.12 2.62 -5.34
N GLY A 33 -10.14 2.00 -5.95
CA GLY A 33 -10.20 0.56 -6.27
C GLY A 33 -9.89 0.23 -7.73
N SER A 34 -9.15 1.09 -8.42
CA SER A 34 -8.84 0.94 -9.85
C SER A 34 -7.70 -0.06 -10.15
N SER A 35 -7.35 -0.96 -9.22
CA SER A 35 -6.30 -1.97 -9.40
C SER A 35 -6.37 -2.75 -10.72
N PRO A 36 -7.55 -3.06 -11.31
CA PRO A 36 -7.63 -3.71 -12.63
C PRO A 36 -7.03 -2.89 -13.78
N ALA A 37 -6.73 -1.60 -13.58
CA ALA A 37 -5.99 -0.76 -14.52
C ALA A 37 -4.47 -0.74 -14.24
N GLY A 38 -3.98 -1.76 -13.52
CA GLY A 38 -2.56 -2.02 -13.30
C GLY A 38 -1.77 -2.22 -14.60
N THR A 39 -0.45 -2.34 -14.46
CA THR A 39 0.38 -2.70 -15.62
C THR A 39 0.26 -4.20 -15.90
N LEU A 40 0.54 -4.61 -17.12
CA LEU A 40 0.53 -6.01 -17.54
C LEU A 40 1.42 -6.87 -16.65
N LYS A 41 2.58 -6.35 -16.23
CA LYS A 41 3.45 -7.04 -15.26
C LYS A 41 2.74 -7.34 -13.94
N PHE A 42 1.99 -6.36 -13.43
CA PHE A 42 1.24 -6.53 -12.19
C PHE A 42 0.12 -7.55 -12.36
N ASP A 43 -0.65 -7.43 -13.45
CA ASP A 43 -1.75 -8.34 -13.74
C ASP A 43 -1.26 -9.78 -13.92
N LEU A 44 -0.14 -9.99 -14.63
CA LEU A 44 0.46 -11.31 -14.84
C LEU A 44 0.94 -11.97 -13.55
N ARG A 45 1.52 -11.19 -12.62
CA ARG A 45 1.86 -11.69 -11.28
C ARG A 45 0.61 -12.04 -10.48
N GLY A 46 -0.45 -11.24 -10.60
CA GLY A 46 -1.75 -11.55 -10.01
C GLY A 46 -2.30 -12.87 -10.56
N PHE A 47 -2.30 -13.05 -11.89
CA PHE A 47 -2.75 -14.28 -12.53
C PHE A 47 -1.92 -15.51 -12.11
N GLU A 48 -0.60 -15.37 -11.98
CA GLU A 48 0.28 -16.43 -11.51
C GLU A 48 -0.18 -17.00 -10.15
N MET A 49 -0.62 -16.16 -9.21
CA MET A 49 -1.11 -16.60 -7.89
C MET A 49 -2.32 -17.53 -7.98
N TYR A 50 -3.13 -17.41 -9.05
CA TYR A 50 -4.32 -18.23 -9.28
C TYR A 50 -4.09 -19.44 -10.17
N LEU A 51 -2.92 -19.55 -10.81
CA LEU A 51 -2.57 -20.72 -11.62
C LEU A 51 -2.33 -21.95 -10.72
N PRO A 52 -2.66 -23.17 -11.18
CA PRO A 52 -2.23 -24.40 -10.51
C PRO A 52 -0.70 -24.47 -10.40
N ASP A 53 -0.19 -24.98 -9.27
CA ASP A 53 1.25 -25.04 -8.98
C ASP A 53 2.02 -25.84 -10.05
N GLU A 54 1.36 -26.78 -10.73
CA GLU A 54 1.94 -27.56 -11.83
C GLU A 54 2.18 -26.74 -13.10
N ILE A 55 1.42 -25.67 -13.33
CA ILE A 55 1.46 -24.85 -14.55
C ILE A 55 2.30 -23.58 -14.36
N LYS A 56 2.39 -23.05 -13.13
CA LYS A 56 3.15 -21.82 -12.83
C LYS A 56 4.57 -21.81 -13.43
N PRO A 57 5.40 -22.87 -13.32
CA PRO A 57 6.75 -22.85 -13.87
C PRO A 57 6.78 -22.72 -15.39
N GLU A 58 5.87 -23.41 -16.08
CA GLU A 58 5.77 -23.36 -17.55
C GLU A 58 5.30 -21.98 -18.01
N PHE A 59 4.26 -21.44 -17.37
CA PHE A 59 3.74 -20.10 -17.65
C PHE A 59 4.83 -19.03 -17.50
N MET A 60 5.54 -19.03 -16.36
CA MET A 60 6.60 -18.06 -16.09
C MET A 60 7.80 -18.23 -17.01
N LYS A 61 8.13 -19.47 -17.38
CA LYS A 61 9.17 -19.73 -18.40
C LYS A 61 8.78 -19.11 -19.74
N THR A 62 7.58 -19.39 -20.25
CA THR A 62 7.11 -18.81 -21.52
C THR A 62 7.05 -17.29 -21.48
N TYR A 63 6.56 -16.71 -20.38
CA TYR A 63 6.55 -15.26 -20.19
C TYR A 63 7.96 -14.67 -20.28
N ASN A 64 8.92 -15.22 -19.54
CA ASN A 64 10.31 -14.76 -19.57
C ASN A 64 10.95 -14.94 -20.96
N GLU A 65 10.73 -16.07 -21.63
CA GLU A 65 11.23 -16.30 -23.00
C GLU A 65 10.69 -15.28 -24.01
N VAL A 66 9.42 -14.87 -23.88
CA VAL A 66 8.83 -13.81 -24.71
C VAL A 66 9.49 -12.47 -24.42
N LEU A 67 9.69 -12.12 -23.15
CA LEU A 67 10.35 -10.86 -22.78
C LEU A 67 11.81 -10.82 -23.24
N ASP A 68 12.56 -11.90 -23.06
CA ASP A 68 13.98 -11.99 -23.41
C ASP A 68 14.20 -11.83 -24.91
N LYS A 69 13.29 -12.36 -25.75
CA LYS A 69 13.31 -12.16 -27.22
C LYS A 69 13.20 -10.69 -27.64
N HIS A 70 12.68 -9.81 -26.79
CA HIS A 70 12.48 -8.40 -27.08
C HIS A 70 13.53 -7.49 -26.42
N GLY A 71 14.50 -8.05 -25.69
CA GLY A 71 15.56 -7.32 -24.99
C GLY A 71 15.04 -6.43 -23.86
N GLU A 72 15.95 -5.72 -23.18
CA GLU A 72 15.60 -4.90 -22.01
C GLU A 72 14.59 -3.79 -22.32
N HIS A 73 14.74 -3.12 -23.47
CA HIS A 73 13.82 -2.05 -23.86
C HIS A 73 12.43 -2.60 -24.19
N GLY A 74 12.34 -3.68 -24.95
CA GLY A 74 11.06 -4.29 -25.29
C GLY A 74 10.36 -4.87 -24.06
N LYS A 75 11.11 -5.46 -23.13
CA LYS A 75 10.60 -5.86 -21.82
C LYS A 75 10.00 -4.70 -21.05
N ASP A 76 10.70 -3.56 -20.96
CA ASP A 76 10.19 -2.38 -20.27
C ASP A 76 8.90 -1.84 -20.90
N VAL A 77 8.84 -1.81 -22.24
CA VAL A 77 7.62 -1.40 -22.97
C VAL A 77 6.46 -2.35 -22.68
N ILE A 78 6.65 -3.66 -22.80
CA ILE A 78 5.61 -4.67 -22.60
C ILE A 78 5.11 -4.67 -21.15
N GLU A 79 6.03 -4.67 -20.18
CA GLU A 79 5.70 -4.74 -18.76
C GLU A 79 4.94 -3.50 -18.25
N LYS A 80 5.07 -2.36 -18.93
CA LYS A 80 4.40 -1.09 -18.61
C LYS A 80 3.10 -0.85 -19.36
N ILE A 81 2.69 -1.77 -20.24
CA ILE A 81 1.37 -1.68 -20.89
C ILE A 81 0.31 -1.73 -19.79
N HIS A 82 -0.69 -0.85 -19.88
CA HIS A 82 -1.89 -0.91 -19.04
C HIS A 82 -3.03 -1.51 -19.88
N PRO A 83 -3.46 -2.77 -19.62
CA PRO A 83 -4.53 -3.40 -20.39
C PRO A 83 -5.84 -2.61 -20.32
N LEU A 84 -6.14 -2.05 -19.15
CA LEU A 84 -7.19 -1.05 -18.96
C LEU A 84 -6.52 0.31 -18.69
N PRO A 85 -6.89 1.38 -19.43
CA PRO A 85 -6.25 2.66 -19.28
C PRO A 85 -6.53 3.27 -17.89
N PRO A 86 -5.51 3.77 -17.17
CA PRO A 86 -5.72 4.43 -15.90
C PRO A 86 -6.50 5.74 -16.07
N THR A 87 -7.15 6.19 -15.00
CA THR A 87 -7.99 7.39 -15.06
C THR A 87 -7.15 8.66 -15.28
N ASN A 88 -7.60 9.51 -16.20
CA ASN A 88 -6.99 10.82 -16.43
C ASN A 88 -7.62 11.88 -15.53
N ASN A 89 -6.83 12.42 -14.61
CA ASN A 89 -7.24 13.48 -13.70
C ASN A 89 -6.52 14.78 -14.07
N HIS A 90 -7.21 15.92 -13.98
CA HIS A 90 -6.55 17.20 -14.23
C HIS A 90 -5.46 17.45 -13.18
N ASN A 91 -4.27 17.82 -13.66
CA ASN A 91 -3.14 18.05 -12.78
C ASN A 91 -3.27 19.40 -12.08
N PHE A 92 -3.47 19.39 -10.76
CA PHE A 92 -3.59 20.61 -9.98
C PHE A 92 -2.26 21.39 -9.85
N THR A 93 -1.12 20.77 -10.19
CA THR A 93 0.21 21.41 -10.18
C THR A 93 0.66 21.91 -11.55
N TYR A 94 -0.21 21.84 -12.56
CA TYR A 94 0.11 22.26 -13.92
C TYR A 94 0.60 23.72 -13.96
N HIS A 95 1.81 23.91 -14.47
CA HIS A 95 2.50 25.21 -14.56
C HIS A 95 2.58 25.99 -13.24
N ILE A 96 2.65 25.28 -12.10
CA ILE A 96 2.74 25.94 -10.78
C ILE A 96 4.00 26.81 -10.62
N TYR A 97 5.07 26.46 -11.34
CA TYR A 97 6.30 27.25 -11.42
C TYR A 97 6.28 28.11 -12.70
N PRO A 98 6.86 29.32 -12.67
CA PRO A 98 6.89 30.20 -13.82
C PRO A 98 7.74 29.62 -14.98
N PRO A 99 7.51 30.07 -16.23
CA PRO A 99 8.35 29.69 -17.38
C PRO A 99 9.83 30.07 -17.19
N PRO A 100 10.76 29.35 -17.84
CA PRO A 100 10.55 28.23 -18.75
C PRO A 100 10.10 26.96 -18.00
N TYR A 101 9.12 26.24 -18.55
CA TYR A 101 8.58 25.04 -17.91
C TYR A 101 9.53 23.86 -18.06
N GLU A 102 9.97 23.30 -16.93
CA GLU A 102 10.78 22.09 -16.90
C GLU A 102 9.97 20.83 -17.24
N LEU A 103 10.62 19.86 -17.88
CA LEU A 103 10.05 18.53 -18.08
C LEU A 103 9.81 17.86 -16.72
N GLY A 104 8.60 17.38 -16.48
CA GLY A 104 8.26 16.69 -15.24
C GLY A 104 6.77 16.76 -14.91
N ILE A 105 6.40 16.33 -13.70
CA ILE A 105 4.99 16.24 -13.31
C ILE A 105 4.25 17.58 -13.44
N ASN A 106 4.92 18.71 -13.19
CA ASN A 106 4.29 20.04 -13.22
C ASN A 106 4.08 20.59 -14.64
N SER A 107 4.66 19.99 -15.69
CA SER A 107 4.36 20.30 -17.10
C SER A 107 3.37 19.33 -17.73
N LEU A 108 2.92 18.30 -17.00
CA LEU A 108 1.85 17.41 -17.46
C LEU A 108 0.48 18.01 -17.19
N ARG A 109 -0.36 18.09 -18.22
CA ARG A 109 -1.73 18.62 -18.11
C ARG A 109 -2.66 17.72 -17.29
N ASN A 110 -2.45 16.41 -17.39
CA ASN A 110 -3.23 15.40 -16.69
C ASN A 110 -2.29 14.46 -15.92
N LEU A 111 -2.78 13.92 -14.81
CA LEU A 111 -2.16 12.87 -14.03
C LEU A 111 -2.95 11.57 -14.26
N GLN A 112 -2.23 10.49 -14.52
CA GLN A 112 -2.77 9.15 -14.43
C GLN A 112 -2.61 8.68 -12.99
N ILE A 113 -3.73 8.52 -12.30
CA ILE A 113 -3.78 8.07 -10.91
C ILE A 113 -4.43 6.70 -10.90
N LEU A 114 -3.87 5.81 -10.08
CA LEU A 114 -4.26 4.43 -9.93
C LEU A 114 -4.37 4.09 -8.43
N ASP A 115 -5.10 3.02 -8.14
CA ASP A 115 -5.02 2.26 -6.91
C ASP A 115 -3.54 2.05 -6.47
N PRO A 116 -3.22 2.22 -5.17
CA PRO A 116 -1.87 2.00 -4.67
C PRO A 116 -1.47 0.52 -4.55
N ALA A 117 -2.40 -0.44 -4.56
CA ALA A 117 -2.15 -1.87 -4.39
C ALA A 117 -0.96 -2.41 -5.21
N PRO A 118 -0.77 -2.04 -6.50
CA PRO A 118 0.38 -2.46 -7.29
C PRO A 118 1.75 -2.05 -6.76
N SER A 119 1.81 -1.04 -5.87
CA SER A 119 3.05 -0.61 -5.23
C SER A 119 3.06 -0.80 -3.72
N ASN A 120 1.92 -0.67 -3.04
CA ASN A 120 1.85 -0.69 -1.58
C ASN A 120 0.41 -0.91 -1.09
N GLU A 121 0.18 -2.06 -0.46
CA GLU A 121 -1.12 -2.49 0.07
C GLU A 121 -1.45 -1.86 1.44
N ILE A 122 -0.44 -1.38 2.16
CA ILE A 122 -0.61 -0.68 3.44
C ILE A 122 -0.35 0.80 3.20
N PRO A 123 -1.25 1.73 3.56
CA PRO A 123 -1.12 3.15 3.24
C PRO A 123 -0.05 3.88 4.08
N MET A 124 1.21 3.46 3.96
CA MET A 124 2.32 3.90 4.81
C MET A 124 2.78 5.33 4.52
N TYR A 125 2.71 5.79 3.27
CA TYR A 125 3.14 7.15 2.89
C TYR A 125 2.37 8.28 3.61
N PRO A 126 1.02 8.27 3.66
CA PRO A 126 0.30 9.28 4.44
C PRO A 126 0.54 9.15 5.95
N LEU A 127 0.70 7.93 6.47
CA LEU A 127 0.91 7.68 7.91
C LEU A 127 2.31 8.10 8.39
N THR A 128 3.33 7.97 7.54
CA THR A 128 4.73 8.36 7.82
C THR A 128 5.06 9.75 7.29
N ASN A 129 4.06 10.61 7.11
CA ASN A 129 4.32 12.03 6.88
C ASN A 129 4.84 12.66 8.20
N PRO A 130 6.05 13.26 8.21
CA PRO A 130 6.63 13.90 9.39
C PRO A 130 5.72 14.89 10.12
N SER A 131 4.86 15.60 9.39
CA SER A 131 3.91 16.55 10.00
C SER A 131 2.87 15.87 10.88
N ARG A 132 2.61 14.56 10.71
CA ARG A 132 1.67 13.80 11.54
C ARG A 132 2.25 13.34 12.87
N LYS A 133 3.58 13.26 12.99
CA LYS A 133 4.28 12.83 14.23
C LYS A 133 3.71 11.52 14.81
N VAL A 134 3.44 10.56 13.93
CA VAL A 134 2.94 9.23 14.31
C VAL A 134 4.05 8.47 15.02
N ASP A 135 3.74 7.90 16.19
CA ASP A 135 4.69 7.08 16.96
C ASP A 135 4.48 5.58 16.71
N ILE A 136 3.22 5.15 16.54
CA ILE A 136 2.83 3.76 16.36
C ILE A 136 1.86 3.65 15.17
N ILE A 137 2.09 2.68 14.30
CA ILE A 137 1.17 2.25 13.25
C ILE A 137 0.70 0.83 13.56
N ILE A 138 -0.61 0.62 13.65
CA ILE A 138 -1.24 -0.69 13.81
C ILE A 138 -1.88 -1.03 12.46
N ALA A 139 -1.27 -1.92 11.69
CA ALA A 139 -1.66 -2.23 10.31
C ALA A 139 -2.31 -3.60 10.21
N PHE A 140 -3.64 -3.61 10.07
CA PHE A 140 -4.39 -4.78 9.65
C PHE A 140 -4.18 -4.98 8.15
N ASN A 141 -3.55 -6.09 7.79
CA ASN A 141 -3.18 -6.38 6.41
C ASN A 141 -3.98 -7.57 5.89
N SER A 142 -4.91 -7.32 4.97
CA SER A 142 -5.72 -8.33 4.28
C SER A 142 -5.27 -8.54 2.83
N ALA A 143 -4.06 -8.10 2.47
CA ALA A 143 -3.56 -8.22 1.11
C ALA A 143 -3.31 -9.70 0.76
N PRO A 144 -3.54 -10.12 -0.50
CA PRO A 144 -3.33 -11.52 -0.92
C PRO A 144 -1.96 -12.08 -0.56
N GLN A 145 -0.92 -11.23 -0.56
CA GLN A 145 0.47 -11.60 -0.30
C GLN A 145 0.74 -12.01 1.16
N VAL A 146 -0.23 -11.88 2.09
CA VAL A 146 -0.06 -12.35 3.49
C VAL A 146 0.11 -13.85 3.63
N ILE A 147 -0.25 -14.61 2.60
CA ILE A 147 0.02 -16.06 2.55
C ILE A 147 1.41 -16.37 1.94
N GLU A 148 2.14 -15.36 1.47
CA GLU A 148 3.48 -15.42 0.90
C GLU A 148 4.44 -14.46 1.65
N PRO A 149 5.00 -14.88 2.80
CA PRO A 149 5.74 -13.98 3.70
C PRO A 149 6.90 -13.22 3.05
N GLU A 150 7.57 -13.83 2.06
CA GLU A 150 8.70 -13.22 1.34
C GLU A 150 8.31 -11.94 0.60
N LEU A 151 7.15 -11.93 -0.07
CA LEU A 151 6.65 -10.77 -0.81
C LEU A 151 6.34 -9.59 0.11
N ILE A 152 5.80 -9.85 1.29
CA ILE A 152 5.54 -8.80 2.29
C ILE A 152 6.85 -8.21 2.79
N VAL A 153 7.83 -9.05 3.07
CA VAL A 153 9.14 -8.60 3.54
C VAL A 153 9.79 -7.71 2.48
N GLU A 154 9.72 -8.10 1.21
CA GLU A 154 10.17 -7.30 0.07
C GLU A 154 9.46 -5.94 0.02
N GLN A 155 8.13 -5.92 0.00
CA GLN A 155 7.34 -4.67 -0.06
C GLN A 155 7.66 -3.71 1.10
N GLN A 156 7.79 -4.24 2.32
CA GLN A 156 8.17 -3.43 3.48
C GLN A 156 9.59 -2.87 3.35
N ASN A 157 10.54 -3.69 2.86
CA ASN A 157 11.92 -3.24 2.63
C ASN A 157 11.99 -2.15 1.56
N ASP A 158 11.23 -2.31 0.50
CA ASP A 158 11.09 -1.34 -0.59
C ASP A 158 10.54 -0.02 -0.09
N PHE A 159 9.47 -0.06 0.73
CA PHE A 159 8.94 1.12 1.40
C PHE A 159 10.02 1.79 2.29
N CYS A 160 10.70 1.02 3.13
CA CYS A 160 11.72 1.54 4.04
C CYS A 160 12.86 2.20 3.26
N LYS A 161 13.34 1.58 2.17
CA LYS A 161 14.37 2.15 1.29
C LYS A 161 13.91 3.46 0.63
N ARG A 162 12.68 3.49 0.08
CA ARG A 162 12.12 4.69 -0.56
C ARG A 162 11.92 5.84 0.41
N ARG A 163 11.60 5.55 1.68
CA ARG A 163 11.35 6.55 2.71
C ARG A 163 12.60 6.94 3.52
N GLY A 164 13.63 6.10 3.51
CA GLY A 164 14.84 6.27 4.30
C GLY A 164 14.64 5.83 5.76
N TYR A 165 14.14 4.62 5.95
CA TYR A 165 14.07 3.91 7.24
C TYR A 165 15.03 2.71 7.25
N ASP A 166 15.69 2.47 8.38
CA ASP A 166 16.22 1.16 8.74
C ASP A 166 15.09 0.36 9.42
N LYS A 167 14.83 -0.84 8.93
CA LYS A 167 13.83 -1.76 9.50
C LYS A 167 14.52 -2.68 10.51
N ILE A 168 14.19 -2.54 11.78
CA ILE A 168 14.73 -3.36 12.87
C ILE A 168 13.61 -4.28 13.37
N VAL A 169 13.90 -5.57 13.52
CA VAL A 169 12.96 -6.52 14.12
C VAL A 169 12.88 -6.24 15.61
N ARG A 170 11.68 -5.90 16.12
CA ARG A 170 11.45 -5.75 17.56
C ARG A 170 10.95 -7.05 18.17
N ASP A 171 9.86 -7.61 17.62
CA ASP A 171 9.27 -8.86 18.11
C ASP A 171 8.38 -9.52 17.06
N ILE A 172 8.76 -10.73 16.62
CA ILE A 172 8.03 -11.57 15.66
C ILE A 172 7.60 -12.92 16.25
N SER A 173 7.58 -13.04 17.58
CA SER A 173 7.19 -14.28 18.29
C SER A 173 5.73 -14.69 18.09
N ASN A 174 4.88 -13.72 17.71
CA ASN A 174 3.47 -13.93 17.46
C ASN A 174 3.16 -13.65 15.99
N LYS A 175 2.83 -14.70 15.23
CA LYS A 175 2.50 -14.59 13.80
C LYS A 175 1.28 -13.70 13.50
N TYR A 176 0.40 -13.46 14.48
CA TYR A 176 -0.76 -12.57 14.31
C TYR A 176 -0.40 -11.09 14.53
N CYS A 177 0.78 -10.80 15.10
CA CYS A 177 1.31 -9.46 15.24
C CYS A 177 2.85 -9.44 15.27
N GLU A 178 3.43 -9.06 14.15
CA GLU A 178 4.86 -8.83 13.96
C GLU A 178 5.17 -7.35 14.21
N ILE A 179 6.22 -7.06 14.98
CA ILE A 179 6.56 -5.69 15.36
C ILE A 179 7.95 -5.34 14.87
N TYR A 180 8.02 -4.19 14.20
CA TYR A 180 9.25 -3.63 13.66
C TYR A 180 9.43 -2.19 14.10
N ASP A 181 10.67 -1.80 14.28
CA ASP A 181 11.08 -0.42 14.46
C ASP A 181 11.57 0.15 13.15
N TYR A 182 10.91 1.19 12.67
CA TYR A 182 11.32 1.92 11.47
C TYR A 182 12.07 3.17 11.93
N ILE A 183 13.41 3.14 11.81
CA ILE A 183 14.31 4.18 12.31
C ILE A 183 14.81 5.05 11.15
N PRO A 184 14.61 6.39 11.14
CA PRO A 184 15.09 7.25 10.06
C PRO A 184 16.60 7.14 9.86
N ASN A 185 17.04 6.95 8.62
CA ASN A 185 18.45 6.77 8.27
C ASN A 185 19.00 7.85 7.31
N SER A 186 18.17 8.82 6.91
CA SER A 186 18.52 9.90 5.96
C SER A 186 18.95 9.45 4.56
N LYS A 187 18.60 8.22 4.16
CA LYS A 187 18.97 7.62 2.87
C LYS A 187 17.74 7.26 2.03
N ALA A 188 16.76 8.16 1.90
CA ALA A 188 15.62 7.96 1.00
C ALA A 188 16.06 7.90 -0.46
N THR A 189 15.35 7.10 -1.26
CA THR A 189 15.52 7.04 -2.71
C THR A 189 14.41 7.79 -3.45
N GLY A 190 14.79 8.46 -4.54
CA GLY A 190 13.85 9.20 -5.41
C GLY A 190 13.38 10.54 -4.83
N HIS A 191 12.24 11.03 -5.32
CA HIS A 191 11.66 12.33 -4.93
C HIS A 191 10.74 12.27 -3.70
N ASN A 192 10.85 11.22 -2.89
CA ASN A 192 9.99 11.01 -1.73
C ASN A 192 10.41 11.88 -0.56
N LEU A 193 9.43 12.34 0.23
CA LEU A 193 9.70 13.02 1.49
C LEU A 193 10.49 12.09 2.44
N GLN A 194 11.62 12.57 2.94
CA GLN A 194 12.50 11.81 3.84
C GLN A 194 11.80 11.54 5.18
N ALA A 195 11.93 10.32 5.70
CA ALA A 195 11.58 9.98 7.07
C ALA A 195 12.44 10.77 8.05
N THR A 196 11.81 11.34 9.08
CA THR A 196 12.51 12.09 10.14
C THR A 196 12.06 11.69 11.55
N ILE A 197 11.02 10.87 11.65
CA ILE A 197 10.42 10.44 12.92
C ILE A 197 10.43 8.91 12.96
N PRO A 198 10.96 8.30 14.03
CA PRO A 198 10.88 6.85 14.22
C PRO A 198 9.45 6.42 14.45
N VAL A 199 9.10 5.24 13.91
CA VAL A 199 7.75 4.68 14.01
C VAL A 199 7.85 3.22 14.41
N VAL A 200 7.03 2.81 15.36
CA VAL A 200 6.80 1.40 15.66
C VAL A 200 5.71 0.89 14.73
N PHE A 201 6.02 -0.11 13.92
CA PHE A 201 5.11 -0.72 12.97
C PHE A 201 4.65 -2.08 13.52
N CYS A 202 3.39 -2.15 13.96
CA CYS A 202 2.72 -3.39 14.34
C CYS A 202 1.94 -3.92 13.13
N HIS A 203 2.45 -4.98 12.51
CA HIS A 203 1.86 -5.63 11.35
C HIS A 203 0.98 -6.81 11.79
N LEU A 204 -0.30 -6.76 11.44
CA LEU A 204 -1.28 -7.81 11.73
C LEU A 204 -1.76 -8.44 10.42
N PRO A 205 -1.10 -9.50 9.93
CA PRO A 205 -1.55 -10.20 8.74
C PRO A 205 -2.89 -10.94 8.99
N TYR A 206 -3.78 -10.93 8.00
CA TYR A 206 -5.06 -11.62 8.07
C TYR A 206 -4.87 -13.12 7.79
N LEU A 207 -4.53 -13.85 8.85
CA LEU A 207 -4.20 -15.27 8.80
C LEU A 207 -5.35 -16.15 9.29
N LYS A 208 -5.26 -17.44 8.94
CA LYS A 208 -6.08 -18.52 9.50
C LYS A 208 -6.02 -18.52 11.04
N ASN A 209 -7.17 -18.77 11.68
CA ASN A 209 -7.24 -18.96 13.12
C ASN A 209 -8.03 -20.23 13.49
N ASP A 210 -7.32 -21.26 13.98
CA ASP A 210 -7.90 -22.56 14.33
C ASP A 210 -8.90 -22.49 15.50
N LYS A 211 -8.88 -21.42 16.30
CA LYS A 211 -9.87 -21.19 17.37
C LYS A 211 -11.25 -20.80 16.84
N VAL A 212 -11.35 -20.36 15.58
CA VAL A 212 -12.61 -19.99 14.93
C VAL A 212 -13.03 -21.10 13.96
N ASP A 213 -12.18 -21.41 13.00
CA ASP A 213 -12.42 -22.47 12.02
C ASP A 213 -11.07 -23.05 11.53
N PRO A 214 -10.78 -24.34 11.77
CA PRO A 214 -9.52 -24.97 11.38
C PRO A 214 -9.43 -25.30 9.88
N THR A 215 -10.50 -25.09 9.10
CA THR A 215 -10.55 -25.35 7.66
C THR A 215 -10.50 -24.07 6.83
N PHE A 216 -10.96 -22.95 7.39
CA PHE A 216 -10.98 -21.68 6.69
C PHE A 216 -9.59 -21.02 6.66
N VAL A 217 -9.01 -20.94 5.46
CA VAL A 217 -7.79 -20.16 5.20
C VAL A 217 -8.20 -18.87 4.46
N PRO A 218 -8.08 -17.69 5.09
CA PRO A 218 -8.30 -16.42 4.42
C PRO A 218 -7.53 -16.35 3.10
N LEU A 219 -8.11 -15.70 2.09
CA LEU A 219 -7.48 -15.43 0.79
C LEU A 219 -7.13 -16.66 -0.06
N LYS A 220 -7.33 -17.89 0.46
CA LYS A 220 -7.34 -19.14 -0.33
C LYS A 220 -8.74 -19.71 -0.53
N ALA A 221 -9.69 -19.36 0.35
CA ALA A 221 -11.08 -19.76 0.19
C ALA A 221 -11.71 -19.06 -1.02
N LYS A 222 -12.38 -19.82 -1.89
CA LYS A 222 -13.00 -19.32 -3.14
C LYS A 222 -13.92 -18.10 -2.94
N PHE A 223 -14.69 -18.07 -1.84
CA PHE A 223 -15.59 -16.95 -1.56
C PHE A 223 -14.87 -15.71 -1.00
N ALA A 224 -13.63 -15.87 -0.52
CA ALA A 224 -12.79 -14.78 -0.01
C ALA A 224 -11.79 -14.27 -1.06
N ASP A 225 -12.04 -14.58 -2.34
CA ASP A 225 -11.28 -14.09 -3.47
C ASP A 225 -11.48 -12.57 -3.66
N THR A 226 -10.41 -11.87 -4.06
CA THR A 226 -10.43 -10.42 -4.29
C THR A 226 -11.43 -9.96 -5.35
N LEU A 227 -11.84 -10.85 -6.26
CA LEU A 227 -12.81 -10.59 -7.31
C LEU A 227 -14.24 -11.01 -6.91
N ASN A 228 -14.44 -11.54 -5.71
CA ASN A 228 -15.77 -11.86 -5.22
C ASN A 228 -16.43 -10.64 -4.57
N PHE A 229 -17.59 -10.24 -5.09
CA PHE A 229 -18.41 -9.16 -4.53
C PHE A 229 -19.76 -9.64 -3.99
N VAL A 230 -19.96 -10.96 -3.90
CA VAL A 230 -21.21 -11.58 -3.45
C VAL A 230 -20.92 -12.49 -2.26
N TYR A 231 -21.44 -12.11 -1.10
CA TYR A 231 -21.22 -12.82 0.16
C TYR A 231 -22.54 -13.21 0.80
N THR A 232 -22.58 -14.38 1.43
CA THR A 232 -23.65 -14.71 2.39
C THR A 232 -23.33 -14.11 3.76
N THR A 233 -24.34 -13.96 4.60
CA THR A 233 -24.16 -13.46 5.98
C THR A 233 -23.16 -14.33 6.75
N GLU A 234 -23.25 -15.65 6.61
CA GLU A 234 -22.38 -16.61 7.31
C GLU A 234 -20.92 -16.47 6.87
N GLN A 235 -20.68 -16.18 5.58
CA GLN A 235 -19.34 -15.94 5.06
C GLN A 235 -18.74 -14.64 5.63
N VAL A 236 -19.55 -13.58 5.72
CA VAL A 236 -19.12 -12.32 6.33
C VAL A 236 -18.81 -12.51 7.82
N ASP A 237 -19.71 -13.19 8.55
CA ASP A 237 -19.55 -13.46 9.98
C ASP A 237 -18.30 -14.31 10.24
N LEU A 238 -18.03 -15.34 9.42
CA LEU A 238 -16.83 -16.15 9.52
C LEU A 238 -15.56 -15.30 9.36
N MET A 239 -15.49 -14.47 8.31
CA MET A 239 -14.33 -13.59 8.08
C MET A 239 -14.13 -12.59 9.24
N PHE A 240 -15.21 -11.98 9.70
CA PHE A 240 -15.17 -11.06 10.83
C PHE A 240 -14.67 -11.75 12.11
N ASN A 241 -15.19 -12.94 12.42
CA ASN A 241 -14.81 -13.68 13.63
C ASN A 241 -13.32 -14.08 13.60
N VAL A 242 -12.79 -14.44 12.43
CA VAL A 242 -11.35 -14.73 12.26
C VAL A 242 -10.52 -13.47 12.49
N ALA A 243 -10.90 -12.34 11.90
CA ALA A 243 -10.19 -11.06 12.10
C ALA A 243 -10.21 -10.64 13.58
N LYS A 244 -11.36 -10.77 14.23
CA LYS A 244 -11.54 -10.50 15.66
C LYS A 244 -10.66 -11.42 16.52
N GLN A 245 -10.61 -12.71 16.20
CA GLN A 245 -9.77 -13.64 16.96
C GLN A 245 -8.28 -13.35 16.77
N ASN A 246 -7.83 -13.01 15.55
CA ASN A 246 -6.44 -12.60 15.31
C ASN A 246 -6.05 -11.36 16.13
N TRP A 247 -6.97 -10.39 16.27
CA TRP A 247 -6.80 -9.25 17.16
C TRP A 247 -6.65 -9.69 18.63
N LEU A 248 -7.51 -10.58 19.11
CA LEU A 248 -7.44 -11.09 20.49
C LEU A 248 -6.11 -11.81 20.77
N GLU A 249 -5.56 -12.55 19.80
CA GLU A 249 -4.22 -13.15 19.94
C GLU A 249 -3.10 -12.10 20.05
N SER A 250 -3.34 -10.86 19.61
CA SER A 250 -2.34 -9.80 19.48
C SER A 250 -2.50 -8.64 20.47
N GLU A 251 -3.67 -8.54 21.10
CA GLU A 251 -4.11 -7.36 21.86
C GLU A 251 -3.15 -6.99 22.99
N HIS A 252 -2.71 -7.98 23.77
CA HIS A 252 -1.79 -7.77 24.89
C HIS A 252 -0.49 -7.11 24.43
N LYS A 253 0.12 -7.69 23.39
CA LYS A 253 1.38 -7.25 22.81
C LYS A 253 1.30 -5.80 22.30
N ILE A 254 0.20 -5.45 21.63
CA ILE A 254 -0.02 -4.10 21.10
C ILE A 254 -0.24 -3.10 22.24
N LYS A 255 -0.97 -3.47 23.30
CA LYS A 255 -1.13 -2.63 24.49
C LYS A 255 0.21 -2.34 25.17
N GLU A 256 1.10 -3.33 25.25
CA GLU A 256 2.45 -3.14 25.79
C GLU A 256 3.24 -2.10 24.97
N VAL A 257 3.26 -2.22 23.64
CA VAL A 257 3.89 -1.23 22.75
C VAL A 257 3.35 0.18 23.00
N ILE A 258 2.03 0.32 23.10
CA ILE A 258 1.39 1.62 23.35
C ILE A 258 1.87 2.21 24.68
N ILE A 259 1.90 1.39 25.74
CA ILE A 259 2.33 1.81 27.07
C ILE A 259 3.82 2.20 27.05
N GLU A 260 4.67 1.44 26.36
CA GLU A 260 6.11 1.71 26.22
C GLU A 260 6.38 3.04 25.51
N GLU A 261 5.79 3.26 24.33
CA GLU A 261 5.99 4.51 23.58
C GLU A 261 5.41 5.71 24.35
N TRP A 262 4.27 5.52 25.04
CA TRP A 262 3.74 6.55 25.92
C TRP A 262 4.69 6.89 27.07
N LYS A 263 5.28 5.88 27.73
CA LYS A 263 6.27 6.07 28.81
C LYS A 263 7.49 6.84 28.30
N LYS A 264 8.03 6.47 27.12
CA LYS A 264 9.15 7.18 26.47
C LYS A 264 8.83 8.67 26.28
N LYS A 265 7.67 8.98 25.68
CA LYS A 265 7.26 10.38 25.47
C LYS A 265 6.98 11.12 26.77
N LYS A 266 6.40 10.45 27.77
CA LYS A 266 6.19 11.03 29.10
C LYS A 266 7.52 11.42 29.74
N HIS A 267 8.51 10.53 29.70
CA HIS A 267 9.83 10.78 30.27
C HIS A 267 10.53 11.97 29.58
N ALA A 268 10.53 12.01 28.24
CA ALA A 268 11.08 13.14 27.49
C ALA A 268 10.43 14.50 27.84
N ARG A 269 9.09 14.53 28.03
CA ARG A 269 8.39 15.74 28.46
C ARG A 269 8.75 16.20 29.88
N LEU A 270 9.06 15.26 30.78
CA LEU A 270 9.45 15.58 32.14
C LEU A 270 10.90 16.09 32.21
N LEU A 271 11.79 15.54 31.39
CA LEU A 271 13.17 16.01 31.27
C LEU A 271 13.27 17.41 30.66
N ASN A 272 12.48 17.70 29.61
CA ASN A 272 12.48 19.00 28.93
C ASN A 272 11.79 20.14 29.72
N LYS A 273 11.33 19.89 30.95
CA LYS A 273 10.73 20.89 31.84
C LYS A 273 11.73 21.48 32.86
N ASN A 274 12.93 20.91 32.95
CA ASN A 274 14.07 21.44 33.70
C ASN A 274 15.07 22.11 32.75
#